data_AF-A0A0C4DQQ2-F1
#
_entry.id   AF-A0A0C4DQQ2-F1
#
_cell.length_a   1.000
_cell.length_b   1.000
_cell.length_c   1.000
_cell.angle_alpha   90.00
_cell.angle_beta   90.00
_cell.angle_gamma   90.00
#
_symmetry.space_group_name_H-M   'P 1'
#
loop_
_entity.id
_entity.type
_entity.pdbx_description
1 polymer ?
#
loop_
_entity_poly.entity_id
_entity_poly.type
_entity_poly.pdbx_seq_one_letter_code
_entity_poly.pdbx_strand_id
1 'polypeptide(L)'
;MRSTIGATWGVGSSLDIRESTASTAGLGSPCLYSGSGSVLEARNLVCDAMQAPFLVMDATRGGRSKARGPTVFLDGVDGSAGRLAAVLIFSNLSSAVSSTLPVVNVTTKAKATTTVTATIWANTTTTTTTRPKSTTMGAATAKSTAVSTTKTNGSQPSAKAKEVVGLAQDQLHSPARVVIKDSEIRMKDTAVAGIWIGNSWASVTISRSSLVLDDDAVAGSSRVLIRAGGSGPTRGMVGFTEEPHRPQQRQRQPHVIRAEESTLEGDVLAAGDGSWVHLRVMNGSTWVGTAAQSGEGSMVDVSLTATSSWTMTGDAHVRRLRLGGDVPNIDSRGFILYYNATISGMAGTFDLPGGGRAVAVDM
;
A
#
# COMPACT_ATOMS: atom_id res chain seq x y z
N MET A 1 7.94 -20.42 2.80
CA MET A 1 8.83 -19.28 3.13
C MET A 1 8.44 -18.12 2.24
N ARG A 2 8.58 -16.88 2.71
CA ARG A 2 8.41 -15.69 1.87
C ARG A 2 9.77 -15.13 1.56
N SER A 3 9.96 -14.72 0.33
CA SER A 3 11.14 -13.97 -0.11
C SER A 3 10.72 -12.57 -0.51
N THR A 4 11.64 -11.63 -0.40
CA THR A 4 11.53 -10.30 -1.00
C THR A 4 12.92 -9.92 -1.48
N ILE A 5 12.99 -9.15 -2.55
CA ILE A 5 14.27 -8.73 -3.13
C ILE A 5 14.91 -7.67 -2.23
N GLY A 6 14.10 -6.69 -1.85
CA GLY A 6 14.48 -5.64 -0.91
C GLY A 6 13.55 -5.63 0.29
N ALA A 7 14.13 -5.47 1.48
CA ALA A 7 13.38 -5.23 2.71
C ALA A 7 14.04 -4.14 3.55
N THR A 8 13.23 -3.20 4.03
CA THR A 8 13.64 -2.31 5.10
C THR A 8 12.63 -2.36 6.23
N TRP A 9 13.10 -2.24 7.47
CA TRP A 9 12.22 -2.17 8.63
C TRP A 9 12.89 -1.40 9.76
N GLY A 10 12.14 -0.53 10.42
CA GLY A 10 12.61 0.19 11.60
C GLY A 10 13.15 1.57 11.27
N VAL A 11 13.20 2.40 12.32
CA VAL A 11 13.62 3.79 12.24
C VAL A 11 15.08 3.89 11.83
N GLY A 12 15.34 4.63 10.77
CA GLY A 12 16.70 4.88 10.26
C GLY A 12 17.23 3.78 9.34
N SER A 13 16.46 2.71 9.11
CA SER A 13 16.79 1.70 8.11
C SER A 13 16.64 2.29 6.71
N SER A 14 17.66 2.11 5.88
CA SER A 14 17.67 2.56 4.49
C SER A 14 18.12 1.43 3.58
N LEU A 15 17.52 1.31 2.40
CA LEU A 15 17.96 0.43 1.31
C LEU A 15 17.91 1.20 0.00
N ASP A 16 18.98 1.06 -0.79
CA ASP A 16 19.13 1.64 -2.12
C ASP A 16 19.42 0.49 -3.09
N ILE A 17 18.54 0.29 -4.07
CA ILE A 17 18.64 -0.72 -5.12
C ILE A 17 18.81 0.02 -6.44
N ARG A 18 19.82 -0.35 -7.22
CA ARG A 18 20.11 0.29 -8.51
C ARG A 18 20.37 -0.75 -9.58
N GLU A 19 19.93 -0.47 -10.80
CA GLU A 19 20.33 -1.18 -12.02
C GLU A 19 20.21 -2.71 -11.85
N SER A 20 19.04 -3.13 -11.40
CA SER A 20 18.82 -4.50 -10.95
C SER A 20 17.66 -5.13 -11.71
N THR A 21 17.76 -6.44 -11.94
CA THR A 21 16.65 -7.25 -12.43
C THR A 21 16.36 -8.33 -11.40
N ALA A 22 15.08 -8.52 -11.09
CA ALA A 22 14.66 -9.49 -10.11
C ALA A 22 13.31 -10.12 -10.46
N SER A 23 12.99 -11.23 -9.81
CA SER A 23 11.66 -11.84 -9.91
C SER A 23 11.32 -12.57 -8.62
N THR A 24 10.03 -12.61 -8.31
CA THR A 24 9.49 -13.38 -7.19
C THR A 24 8.31 -14.22 -7.66
N ALA A 25 8.38 -15.52 -7.46
CA ALA A 25 7.32 -16.46 -7.84
C ALA A 25 6.43 -16.89 -6.66
N GLY A 26 6.90 -16.69 -5.42
CA GLY A 26 6.22 -17.19 -4.23
C GLY A 26 4.96 -16.40 -3.89
N LEU A 27 3.91 -17.10 -3.46
CA LEU A 27 2.71 -16.48 -2.88
C LEU A 27 3.09 -15.51 -1.74
N GLY A 28 2.65 -14.26 -1.88
CA GLY A 28 2.93 -13.21 -0.89
C GLY A 28 4.42 -12.85 -0.75
N SER A 29 5.22 -13.08 -1.79
CA SER A 29 6.64 -12.71 -1.88
C SER A 29 6.78 -11.45 -2.74
N PRO A 30 6.66 -10.24 -2.18
CA PRO A 30 6.74 -9.03 -2.98
C PRO A 30 8.14 -8.77 -3.51
N CYS A 31 8.28 -7.91 -4.52
CA CYS A 31 9.59 -7.42 -4.94
C CYS A 31 10.22 -6.58 -3.81
N LEU A 32 9.44 -5.67 -3.26
CA LEU A 32 9.91 -4.69 -2.27
C LEU A 32 9.02 -4.70 -1.02
N TYR A 33 9.66 -4.58 0.14
CA TYR A 33 8.99 -4.48 1.43
C TYR A 33 9.56 -3.30 2.24
N SER A 34 8.70 -2.42 2.74
CA SER A 34 9.10 -1.28 3.57
C SER A 34 8.27 -1.19 4.84
N GLY A 35 8.93 -1.24 5.98
CA GLY A 35 8.34 -1.11 7.31
C GLY A 35 8.41 0.30 7.88
N SER A 36 7.68 0.55 8.96
CA SER A 36 7.69 1.87 9.61
C SER A 36 9.07 2.41 9.95
N GLY A 37 9.22 3.71 9.71
CA GLY A 37 10.44 4.47 9.99
C GLY A 37 11.56 4.27 8.97
N SER A 38 11.36 3.46 7.92
CA SER A 38 12.38 3.18 6.93
C SER A 38 12.27 4.04 5.67
N VAL A 39 13.37 4.07 4.92
CA VAL A 39 13.47 4.63 3.57
C VAL A 39 13.88 3.51 2.62
N LEU A 40 13.16 3.32 1.53
CA LEU A 40 13.54 2.41 0.45
C LEU A 40 13.60 3.20 -0.85
N GLU A 41 14.71 3.08 -1.56
CA GLU A 41 14.92 3.68 -2.85
C GLU A 41 15.27 2.58 -3.87
N ALA A 42 14.55 2.57 -4.99
CA ALA A 42 14.81 1.68 -6.10
C ALA A 42 14.91 2.51 -7.39
N ARG A 43 16.03 2.35 -8.10
CA ARG A 43 16.30 3.05 -9.36
C ARG A 43 16.64 2.07 -10.47
N ASN A 44 16.04 2.21 -11.64
CA ASN A 44 16.30 1.32 -12.78
C ASN A 44 16.14 -0.16 -12.38
N LEU A 45 15.07 -0.47 -11.65
CA LEU A 45 14.75 -1.82 -11.19
C LEU A 45 13.71 -2.43 -12.12
N VAL A 46 14.03 -3.58 -12.70
CA VAL A 46 13.04 -4.44 -13.36
C VAL A 46 12.65 -5.54 -12.38
N CYS A 47 11.38 -5.65 -11.99
CA CYS A 47 10.96 -6.74 -11.12
C CYS A 47 9.57 -7.30 -11.40
N ASP A 48 9.52 -8.61 -11.60
CA ASP A 48 8.27 -9.35 -11.78
C ASP A 48 7.83 -10.08 -10.49
N ALA A 49 6.77 -9.59 -9.84
CA ALA A 49 6.10 -10.27 -8.73
C ALA A 49 4.91 -11.10 -9.23
N MET A 50 5.14 -12.38 -9.55
CA MET A 50 4.17 -13.22 -10.25
C MET A 50 2.91 -13.55 -9.43
N GLN A 51 3.03 -13.67 -8.10
CA GLN A 51 1.92 -14.11 -7.23
C GLN A 51 1.81 -13.28 -5.95
N ALA A 52 2.23 -12.02 -6.03
CA ALA A 52 2.29 -11.12 -4.90
C ALA A 52 2.18 -9.65 -5.36
N PRO A 53 2.03 -8.72 -4.41
CA PRO A 53 2.23 -7.32 -4.71
C PRO A 53 3.64 -7.02 -5.19
N PHE A 54 3.80 -5.97 -6.00
CA PHE A 54 5.13 -5.45 -6.33
C PHE A 54 5.78 -4.82 -5.10
N LEU A 55 5.05 -3.89 -4.43
CA LEU A 55 5.50 -3.19 -3.24
C LEU A 55 4.53 -3.42 -2.09
N VAL A 56 5.06 -3.80 -0.92
CA VAL A 56 4.33 -3.85 0.33
C VAL A 56 4.89 -2.84 1.33
N MET A 57 4.00 -2.06 1.94
CA MET A 57 4.32 -1.09 2.97
C MET A 57 3.54 -1.37 4.23
N ASP A 58 4.26 -1.64 5.30
CA ASP A 58 3.70 -1.82 6.62
C ASP A 58 3.99 -0.58 7.48
N ALA A 59 2.94 0.23 7.69
CA ALA A 59 2.97 1.43 8.49
C ALA A 59 2.68 1.18 9.98
N THR A 60 2.87 -0.06 10.47
CA THR A 60 2.70 -0.41 11.90
C THR A 60 3.67 0.38 12.77
N ARG A 61 3.14 1.04 13.80
CA ARG A 61 3.98 1.80 14.72
C ARG A 61 4.96 0.89 15.49
N GLY A 62 6.25 1.18 15.37
CA GLY A 62 7.28 0.62 16.24
C GLY A 62 7.30 1.31 17.61
N GLY A 63 6.59 0.76 18.60
CA GLY A 63 6.66 1.16 20.02
C GLY A 63 6.47 2.66 20.32
N ARG A 64 6.87 3.10 21.53
CA ARG A 64 6.68 4.48 22.06
C ARG A 64 7.31 5.61 21.23
N SER A 65 8.00 5.31 20.14
CA SER A 65 8.63 6.32 19.29
C SER A 65 7.61 7.05 18.41
N LYS A 66 7.90 8.31 18.08
CA LYS A 66 7.23 9.10 17.01
C LYS A 66 7.69 8.57 15.64
N ALA A 67 7.50 7.27 15.40
CA ALA A 67 7.94 6.64 14.16
C ALA A 67 7.25 7.32 12.98
N ARG A 68 8.05 7.79 12.02
CA ARG A 68 7.56 8.30 10.73
C ARG A 68 7.01 7.11 9.92
N GLY A 69 6.01 7.35 9.08
CA GLY A 69 5.57 6.36 8.11
C GLY A 69 6.72 5.95 7.16
N PRO A 70 6.67 4.74 6.58
CA PRO A 70 7.65 4.32 5.58
C PRO A 70 7.64 5.27 4.38
N THR A 71 8.82 5.52 3.81
CA THR A 71 8.98 6.31 2.59
C THR A 71 9.63 5.48 1.50
N VAL A 72 9.00 5.39 0.33
CA VAL A 72 9.51 4.63 -0.81
C VAL A 72 9.64 5.56 -2.02
N PHE A 73 10.80 5.48 -2.70
CA PHE A 73 11.09 6.18 -3.94
C PHE A 73 11.38 5.16 -5.04
N LEU A 74 10.60 5.19 -6.12
CA LEU A 74 10.75 4.38 -7.32
C LEU A 74 11.05 5.34 -8.48
N ASP A 75 12.21 5.21 -9.11
CA ASP A 75 12.64 6.04 -10.26
C ASP A 75 13.14 5.13 -11.39
N GLY A 76 12.52 5.16 -12.58
CA GLY A 76 12.92 4.24 -13.65
C GLY A 76 12.57 2.78 -13.37
N VAL A 77 11.51 2.48 -12.62
CA VAL A 77 11.13 1.10 -12.27
C VAL A 77 10.19 0.52 -13.31
N ASP A 78 10.48 -0.70 -13.77
CA ASP A 78 9.58 -1.53 -14.56
C ASP A 78 9.13 -2.72 -13.70
N GLY A 79 7.90 -2.67 -13.23
CA GLY A 79 7.37 -3.62 -12.25
C GLY A 79 6.12 -4.32 -12.74
N SER A 80 5.93 -5.58 -12.33
CA SER A 80 4.63 -6.24 -12.47
C SER A 80 4.16 -6.89 -11.18
N ALA A 81 2.85 -6.89 -10.97
CA ALA A 81 2.19 -7.50 -9.80
C ALA A 81 1.09 -8.47 -10.22
N GLY A 82 1.17 -9.69 -9.69
CA GLY A 82 0.27 -10.76 -10.06
C GLY A 82 -0.91 -10.98 -9.13
N ARG A 83 -0.88 -10.49 -7.88
CA ARG A 83 -1.99 -10.66 -6.93
C ARG A 83 -2.16 -9.48 -5.98
N LEU A 84 -3.39 -9.31 -5.49
CA LEU A 84 -3.86 -8.32 -4.51
C LEU A 84 -3.76 -6.86 -4.95
N ALA A 85 -2.54 -6.33 -5.06
CA ALA A 85 -2.31 -4.97 -5.48
C ALA A 85 -0.89 -4.79 -6.03
N ALA A 86 -0.63 -3.82 -6.91
CA ALA A 86 0.74 -3.46 -7.25
C ALA A 86 1.46 -2.78 -6.08
N VAL A 87 0.78 -1.82 -5.43
CA VAL A 87 1.23 -1.19 -4.19
C VAL A 87 0.24 -1.49 -3.08
N LEU A 88 0.68 -2.15 -2.01
CA LEU A 88 -0.14 -2.51 -0.86
C LEU A 88 0.35 -1.80 0.39
N ILE A 89 -0.50 -0.94 0.97
CA ILE A 89 -0.19 -0.13 2.16
C ILE A 89 -1.17 -0.49 3.28
N PHE A 90 -0.67 -0.92 4.43
CA PHE A 90 -1.52 -1.24 5.59
C PHE A 90 -0.78 -0.95 6.90
N SER A 91 -1.48 -1.19 8.01
CA SER A 91 -0.91 -1.18 9.35
C SER A 91 -1.32 -2.47 10.10
N ASN A 92 -0.35 -3.29 10.50
CA ASN A 92 -0.55 -4.43 11.41
C ASN A 92 -0.73 -4.01 12.87
N LEU A 93 -1.26 -2.82 13.14
CA LEU A 93 -1.78 -2.50 14.47
C LEU A 93 -3.06 -3.32 14.74
N SER A 94 -2.94 -4.64 14.77
CA SER A 94 -3.87 -5.48 15.49
C SER A 94 -3.72 -5.10 16.96
N SER A 95 -4.73 -4.45 17.54
CA SER A 95 -4.86 -4.32 18.99
C SER A 95 -4.53 -5.68 19.62
N ALA A 96 -3.48 -5.72 20.43
CA ALA A 96 -2.95 -6.87 21.16
C ALA A 96 -3.85 -8.11 21.18
N VAL A 97 -3.76 -8.96 20.15
CA VAL A 97 -4.18 -10.36 20.29
C VAL A 97 -2.96 -11.08 20.84
N SER A 98 -3.00 -11.34 22.15
CA SER A 98 -2.04 -12.19 22.86
C SER A 98 -1.83 -13.49 22.07
N SER A 99 -0.70 -13.63 21.39
CA SER A 99 -0.29 -14.89 20.77
C SER A 99 1.05 -15.33 21.34
N THR A 100 0.98 -16.02 22.48
CA THR A 100 2.00 -16.98 22.89
C THR A 100 1.93 -18.18 21.95
N LEU A 101 2.87 -18.32 21.01
CA LEU A 101 3.14 -19.59 20.31
C LEU A 101 4.64 -19.75 19.95
N PRO A 102 5.13 -21.00 19.84
CA PRO A 102 6.54 -21.35 20.00
C PRO A 102 7.40 -21.09 18.75
N VAL A 103 8.65 -20.72 18.99
CA VAL A 103 9.70 -20.60 17.96
C VAL A 103 10.11 -21.99 17.49
N VAL A 104 9.89 -22.29 16.21
CA VAL A 104 10.46 -23.48 15.55
C VAL A 104 11.73 -23.04 14.84
N ASN A 105 12.89 -23.45 15.37
CA ASN A 105 14.17 -23.31 14.68
C ASN A 105 14.23 -24.32 13.53
N VAL A 106 14.30 -23.84 12.29
CA VAL A 106 14.51 -24.68 11.11
C VAL A 106 15.97 -24.54 10.68
N THR A 107 16.72 -25.64 10.70
CA THR A 107 18.07 -25.73 10.15
C THR A 107 17.99 -26.29 8.74
N THR A 108 18.31 -25.50 7.71
CA THR A 108 18.43 -25.98 6.32
C THR A 108 19.88 -26.13 5.91
N LYS A 109 20.27 -27.32 5.43
CA LYS A 109 21.57 -27.54 4.76
C LYS A 109 21.43 -27.14 3.28
N ALA A 110 22.08 -26.07 2.87
CA ALA A 110 22.21 -25.73 1.44
C ALA A 110 23.49 -26.36 0.87
N LYS A 111 23.37 -27.08 -0.25
CA LYS A 111 24.50 -27.53 -1.07
C LYS A 111 24.60 -26.54 -2.25
N ALA A 112 25.55 -25.61 -2.18
CA ALA A 112 25.71 -24.56 -3.17
C ALA A 112 26.42 -25.08 -4.43
N THR A 113 25.85 -24.82 -5.59
CA THR A 113 26.57 -24.78 -6.87
C THR A 113 25.94 -23.60 -7.61
N THR A 114 26.68 -22.51 -7.74
CA THR A 114 26.28 -21.10 -8.01
C THR A 114 25.89 -20.28 -6.78
N THR A 115 26.54 -19.11 -6.67
CA THR A 115 26.48 -18.18 -5.54
C THR A 115 25.16 -17.42 -5.56
N VAL A 116 24.14 -17.97 -4.91
CA VAL A 116 22.92 -17.24 -4.54
C VAL A 116 23.03 -16.88 -3.06
N THR A 117 23.22 -15.59 -2.77
CA THR A 117 23.15 -15.08 -1.39
C THR A 117 21.67 -14.90 -1.03
N ALA A 118 21.04 -15.95 -0.49
CA ALA A 118 19.71 -15.85 0.09
C ALA A 118 19.83 -15.48 1.59
N THR A 119 19.33 -14.32 1.98
CA THR A 119 19.23 -13.92 3.39
C THR A 119 17.93 -14.49 3.97
N ILE A 120 18.05 -15.48 4.85
CA ILE A 120 16.92 -16.02 5.62
C ILE A 120 16.66 -15.10 6.82
N TRP A 121 15.44 -14.62 6.98
CA TRP A 121 15.03 -13.81 8.13
C TRP A 121 14.54 -14.70 9.28
N ALA A 122 15.12 -14.53 10.46
CA ALA A 122 14.61 -15.06 11.71
C ALA A 122 14.32 -13.89 12.67
N ASN A 123 13.10 -13.83 13.19
CA ASN A 123 12.72 -12.85 14.21
C ASN A 123 13.34 -13.25 15.55
N THR A 124 14.42 -12.59 15.96
CA THR A 124 14.96 -12.75 17.31
C THR A 124 14.29 -11.74 18.23
N THR A 125 13.46 -12.20 19.17
CA THR A 125 12.92 -11.38 20.25
C THR A 125 14.01 -11.21 21.32
N THR A 126 14.57 -10.01 21.47
CA THR A 126 15.62 -9.76 22.46
C THR A 126 15.01 -9.57 23.85
N THR A 127 15.13 -10.58 24.72
CA THR A 127 14.96 -10.39 26.17
C THR A 127 16.19 -9.66 26.72
N THR A 128 15.97 -8.47 27.25
CA THR A 128 16.98 -7.63 27.91
C THR A 128 17.55 -8.28 29.16
N THR A 129 18.85 -8.57 29.16
CA THR A 129 19.67 -8.64 30.38
C THR A 129 21.06 -8.09 30.10
N THR A 130 21.36 -6.97 30.76
CA THR A 130 22.68 -6.41 31.17
C THR A 130 23.86 -6.36 30.19
N ARG A 131 24.35 -5.12 30.03
CA ARG A 131 25.51 -4.60 29.28
C ARG A 131 26.85 -5.32 29.56
N PRO A 132 27.72 -5.42 28.54
CA PRO A 132 29.09 -4.92 28.69
C PRO A 132 29.58 -4.05 27.52
N LYS A 133 30.79 -3.49 27.71
CA LYS A 133 31.43 -2.37 27.03
C LYS A 133 31.98 -2.69 25.62
N SER A 134 32.04 -1.62 24.81
CA SER A 134 32.92 -1.31 23.66
C SER A 134 33.89 -2.41 23.17
N THR A 135 33.82 -2.76 21.89
CA THR A 135 34.97 -3.29 21.13
C THR A 135 34.88 -2.93 19.64
N THR A 136 36.04 -2.57 19.09
CA THR A 136 36.39 -2.15 17.72
C THR A 136 36.06 -3.20 16.65
N MET A 137 35.76 -2.74 15.42
CA MET A 137 35.50 -3.59 14.25
C MET A 137 36.69 -4.50 13.90
N GLY A 138 36.44 -5.81 13.88
CA GLY A 138 37.28 -6.81 13.23
C GLY A 138 36.39 -7.79 12.45
N ALA A 139 36.77 -8.09 11.21
CA ALA A 139 36.09 -9.07 10.37
C ALA A 139 36.13 -10.45 11.03
N ALA A 140 34.97 -11.09 11.21
CA ALA A 140 34.87 -12.42 11.81
C ALA A 140 34.32 -13.44 10.82
N THR A 141 35.17 -14.40 10.45
CA THR A 141 34.79 -15.69 9.86
C THR A 141 34.43 -16.65 10.99
N ALA A 142 33.18 -17.11 11.08
CA ALA A 142 32.75 -18.02 12.15
C ALA A 142 32.64 -19.48 11.68
N LYS A 143 33.44 -20.37 12.29
CA LYS A 143 33.18 -21.81 12.39
C LYS A 143 32.36 -22.05 13.66
N SER A 144 31.27 -22.81 13.55
CA SER A 144 30.38 -23.15 14.68
C SER A 144 30.72 -24.52 15.26
N THR A 145 30.87 -24.56 16.60
CA THR A 145 30.93 -25.78 17.42
C THR A 145 29.69 -25.81 18.33
N ALA A 146 29.05 -26.97 18.46
CA ALA A 146 27.78 -27.18 19.15
C ALA A 146 27.86 -26.96 20.68
N VAL A 147 26.79 -26.42 21.29
CA VAL A 147 26.63 -26.31 22.76
C VAL A 147 25.25 -26.78 23.21
N SER A 148 25.29 -27.52 24.33
CA SER A 148 24.27 -28.29 25.06
C SER A 148 23.11 -27.46 25.66
N THR A 149 21.94 -28.09 25.80
CA THR A 149 20.73 -27.56 26.45
C THR A 149 20.63 -27.95 27.94
N THR A 150 20.27 -27.00 28.81
CA THR A 150 19.78 -27.26 30.18
C THR A 150 18.32 -26.80 30.32
N LYS A 151 17.47 -27.66 30.92
CA LYS A 151 16.06 -27.37 31.27
C LYS A 151 15.97 -26.79 32.68
N THR A 152 15.12 -25.79 32.88
CA THR A 152 14.63 -25.38 34.21
C THR A 152 13.10 -25.46 34.25
N ASN A 153 12.58 -26.22 35.22
CA ASN A 153 11.16 -26.29 35.57
C ASN A 153 10.87 -25.25 36.66
N GLY A 154 9.93 -24.33 36.43
CA GLY A 154 9.41 -23.43 37.45
C GLY A 154 8.03 -22.91 37.06
N SER A 155 7.06 -23.08 37.96
CA SER A 155 5.66 -22.66 37.80
C SER A 155 5.51 -21.14 37.82
N GLN A 156 4.73 -20.60 36.86
CA GLN A 156 4.50 -19.17 36.67
C GLN A 156 3.22 -18.70 37.38
N PRO A 157 3.22 -17.56 38.11
CA PRO A 157 2.02 -17.07 38.81
C PRO A 157 1.05 -16.35 37.87
N SER A 158 -0.26 -16.59 38.07
CA SER A 158 -1.36 -15.97 37.32
C SER A 158 -1.59 -14.52 37.74
N ALA A 159 -1.35 -13.56 36.83
CA ALA A 159 -1.74 -12.16 37.01
C ALA A 159 -3.08 -11.88 36.31
N LYS A 160 -4.04 -11.34 37.07
CA LYS A 160 -5.38 -10.95 36.59
C LYS A 160 -5.27 -9.85 35.52
N ALA A 161 -5.98 -10.04 34.41
CA ALA A 161 -6.08 -9.06 33.33
C ALA A 161 -6.76 -7.78 33.84
N LYS A 162 -6.01 -6.67 33.84
CA LYS A 162 -6.55 -5.33 34.10
C LYS A 162 -7.16 -4.83 32.79
N GLU A 163 -8.42 -4.43 32.87
CA GLU A 163 -9.21 -3.82 31.80
C GLU A 163 -8.40 -2.71 31.10
N VAL A 164 -8.10 -2.90 29.82
CA VAL A 164 -7.37 -1.94 29.00
C VAL A 164 -8.37 -0.88 28.55
N VAL A 165 -8.38 0.23 29.29
CA VAL A 165 -9.04 1.48 28.91
C VAL A 165 -8.58 1.86 27.50
N GLY A 166 -9.54 2.04 26.59
CA GLY A 166 -9.31 2.46 25.21
C GLY A 166 -8.54 3.77 25.17
N LEU A 167 -7.26 3.69 24.79
CA LEU A 167 -6.48 4.89 24.49
C LEU A 167 -7.06 5.50 23.21
N ALA A 168 -7.75 6.64 23.36
CA ALA A 168 -8.06 7.53 22.27
C ALA A 168 -6.76 7.86 21.52
N GLN A 169 -6.64 7.31 20.31
CA GLN A 169 -5.45 7.38 19.48
C GLN A 169 -5.44 8.71 18.71
N ASP A 170 -5.31 9.81 19.46
CA ASP A 170 -5.55 11.19 19.02
C ASP A 170 -4.28 11.88 18.49
N GLN A 171 -3.44 11.17 17.74
CA GLN A 171 -2.19 11.72 17.20
C GLN A 171 -2.16 11.52 15.70
N LEU A 172 -2.30 12.63 14.96
CA LEU A 172 -2.15 12.71 13.50
C LEU A 172 -0.81 12.08 13.08
N HIS A 173 -0.86 10.87 12.51
CA HIS A 173 0.32 10.08 12.17
C HIS A 173 0.97 10.59 10.88
N SER A 174 2.29 10.45 10.72
CA SER A 174 2.91 10.73 9.41
C SER A 174 2.46 9.68 8.40
N PRO A 175 1.93 10.08 7.23
CA PRO A 175 1.44 9.12 6.23
C PRO A 175 2.59 8.27 5.68
N ALA A 176 2.27 7.03 5.30
CA ALA A 176 3.11 6.28 4.37
C ALA A 176 3.27 7.10 3.08
N ARG A 177 4.49 7.22 2.56
CA ARG A 177 4.76 8.03 1.37
C ARG A 177 5.36 7.18 0.27
N VAL A 178 4.75 7.24 -0.91
CA VAL A 178 5.25 6.60 -2.12
C VAL A 178 5.45 7.67 -3.19
N VAL A 179 6.63 7.67 -3.81
CA VAL A 179 6.94 8.46 -4.99
C VAL A 179 7.31 7.50 -6.10
N ILE A 180 6.56 7.55 -7.20
CA ILE A 180 6.74 6.77 -8.42
C ILE A 180 7.06 7.75 -9.53
N LYS A 181 8.22 7.60 -10.17
CA LYS A 181 8.72 8.54 -11.15
C LYS A 181 9.32 7.79 -12.33
N ASP A 182 9.05 8.25 -13.55
CA ASP A 182 9.63 7.69 -14.77
C ASP A 182 9.53 6.15 -14.82
N SER A 183 8.41 5.60 -14.32
CA SER A 183 8.23 4.17 -14.04
C SER A 183 6.99 3.61 -14.73
N GLU A 184 7.00 2.32 -15.00
CA GLU A 184 5.86 1.56 -15.50
C GLU A 184 5.58 0.42 -14.52
N ILE A 185 4.33 0.33 -14.04
CA ILE A 185 3.91 -0.75 -13.16
C ILE A 185 2.65 -1.40 -13.73
N ARG A 186 2.76 -2.69 -14.05
CA ARG A 186 1.70 -3.48 -14.67
C ARG A 186 0.99 -4.38 -13.67
N MET A 187 -0.34 -4.40 -13.75
CA MET A 187 -1.18 -5.32 -12.99
C MET A 187 -1.57 -6.50 -13.89
N LYS A 188 -1.08 -7.70 -13.57
CA LYS A 188 -1.25 -8.89 -14.44
C LYS A 188 -2.64 -9.53 -14.36
N ASP A 189 -3.41 -9.19 -13.34
CA ASP A 189 -4.75 -9.73 -13.14
C ASP A 189 -5.68 -8.57 -12.75
N THR A 190 -6.87 -8.57 -13.31
CA THR A 190 -7.95 -7.62 -13.01
C THR A 190 -8.37 -7.62 -11.54
N ALA A 191 -8.19 -8.73 -10.81
CA ALA A 191 -8.42 -8.78 -9.37
C ALA A 191 -7.36 -8.02 -8.54
N VAL A 192 -6.30 -7.50 -9.20
CA VAL A 192 -5.19 -6.77 -8.56
C VAL A 192 -5.49 -5.28 -8.59
N ALA A 193 -5.49 -4.66 -7.42
CA ALA A 193 -5.60 -3.21 -7.34
C ALA A 193 -4.29 -2.52 -7.79
N GLY A 194 -4.32 -1.33 -8.40
CA GLY A 194 -3.08 -0.58 -8.61
C GLY A 194 -2.43 -0.20 -7.28
N ILE A 195 -3.19 0.49 -6.45
CA ILE A 195 -2.82 0.94 -5.12
C ILE A 195 -3.93 0.52 -4.16
N TRP A 196 -3.57 -0.29 -3.18
CA TRP A 196 -4.44 -0.62 -2.06
C TRP A 196 -3.95 0.08 -0.80
N ILE A 197 -4.83 0.86 -0.18
CA ILE A 197 -4.60 1.46 1.14
C ILE A 197 -5.63 0.88 2.11
N GLY A 198 -5.19 0.01 3.01
CA GLY A 198 -6.08 -0.68 3.96
C GLY A 198 -6.44 0.23 5.13
N ASN A 199 -5.92 -0.11 6.31
CA ASN A 199 -6.18 0.60 7.57
C ASN A 199 -5.05 1.59 7.96
N SER A 200 -4.43 2.24 6.97
CA SER A 200 -3.33 3.19 7.17
C SER A 200 -3.60 4.48 6.41
N TRP A 201 -2.88 5.56 6.72
CA TRP A 201 -2.89 6.79 5.95
C TRP A 201 -1.70 6.87 5.00
N ALA A 202 -1.93 7.35 3.78
CA ALA A 202 -0.95 7.32 2.70
C ALA A 202 -1.05 8.55 1.79
N SER A 203 0.11 8.92 1.23
CA SER A 203 0.26 9.89 0.15
C SER A 203 1.07 9.25 -0.97
N VAL A 204 0.53 9.23 -2.17
CA VAL A 204 1.17 8.67 -3.36
C VAL A 204 1.33 9.77 -4.41
N THR A 205 2.55 9.92 -4.93
CA THR A 205 2.85 10.79 -6.07
C THR A 205 3.34 9.93 -7.22
N ILE A 206 2.76 10.13 -8.39
CA ILE A 206 3.03 9.43 -9.64
C ILE A 206 3.40 10.51 -10.67
N SER A 207 4.60 10.46 -11.22
CA SER A 207 5.12 11.48 -12.12
C SER A 207 5.75 10.84 -13.35
N ARG A 208 5.34 11.24 -14.57
CA ARG A 208 5.83 10.64 -15.82
C ARG A 208 5.81 9.11 -15.78
N SER A 209 4.77 8.54 -15.21
CA SER A 209 4.68 7.11 -14.95
C SER A 209 3.36 6.54 -15.44
N SER A 210 3.34 5.23 -15.60
CA SER A 210 2.17 4.48 -16.02
C SER A 210 1.81 3.44 -14.96
N LEU A 211 0.55 3.45 -14.52
CA LEU A 211 -0.02 2.40 -13.67
C LEU A 211 -1.22 1.83 -14.41
N VAL A 212 -0.98 0.73 -15.12
CA VAL A 212 -1.89 0.16 -16.11
C VAL A 212 -2.07 -1.34 -15.92
N LEU A 213 -3.15 -1.86 -16.49
CA LEU A 213 -3.36 -3.30 -16.56
C LEU A 213 -2.50 -3.87 -17.67
N ASP A 214 -2.05 -5.11 -17.49
CA ASP A 214 -1.38 -5.83 -18.55
C ASP A 214 -2.39 -6.16 -19.67
N ASP A 215 -1.96 -6.13 -20.93
CA ASP A 215 -2.84 -6.31 -22.10
C ASP A 215 -3.54 -7.68 -22.12
N ASP A 216 -2.96 -8.66 -21.42
CA ASP A 216 -3.49 -10.01 -21.25
C ASP A 216 -4.68 -10.10 -20.26
N ALA A 217 -5.04 -8.99 -19.61
CA ALA A 217 -6.15 -8.93 -18.67
C ALA A 217 -7.51 -9.11 -19.40
N VAL A 218 -8.27 -10.12 -18.98
CA VAL A 218 -9.60 -10.42 -19.56
C VAL A 218 -10.53 -9.21 -19.48
N ALA A 219 -11.01 -8.76 -20.65
CA ALA A 219 -11.97 -7.67 -20.75
C ALA A 219 -13.25 -7.96 -19.96
N GLY A 220 -13.69 -7.01 -19.12
CA GLY A 220 -14.95 -7.07 -18.38
C GLY A 220 -14.84 -7.35 -16.88
N SER A 221 -13.67 -7.70 -16.35
CA SER A 221 -13.46 -7.79 -14.90
C SER A 221 -13.19 -6.42 -14.28
N SER A 222 -13.61 -6.21 -13.02
CA SER A 222 -13.41 -4.94 -12.29
C SER A 222 -11.93 -4.56 -12.28
N ARG A 223 -11.62 -3.32 -12.66
CA ARG A 223 -10.25 -2.83 -12.90
C ARG A 223 -9.89 -1.84 -11.80
N VAL A 224 -9.65 -2.26 -10.57
CA VAL A 224 -9.49 -1.27 -9.48
C VAL A 224 -8.10 -0.63 -9.53
N LEU A 225 -8.00 0.66 -9.88
CA LEU A 225 -6.75 1.40 -9.79
C LEU A 225 -6.42 1.74 -8.34
N ILE A 226 -7.37 2.31 -7.59
CA ILE A 226 -7.19 2.71 -6.20
C ILE A 226 -8.28 2.08 -5.36
N ARG A 227 -7.90 1.37 -4.31
CA ARG A 227 -8.80 0.92 -3.25
C ARG A 227 -8.37 1.52 -1.93
N ALA A 228 -9.23 2.31 -1.31
CA ALA A 228 -9.00 2.82 0.03
C ALA A 228 -9.99 2.26 1.03
N GLY A 229 -9.51 1.90 2.21
CA GLY A 229 -10.32 1.29 3.25
C GLY A 229 -10.63 -0.18 2.97
N GLY A 230 -11.50 -0.74 3.80
CA GLY A 230 -11.73 -2.18 3.90
C GLY A 230 -10.66 -2.88 4.75
N SER A 231 -10.75 -4.20 4.78
CA SER A 231 -9.90 -5.05 5.59
C SER A 231 -8.47 -5.13 5.08
N GLY A 232 -7.55 -5.47 6.00
CA GLY A 232 -6.17 -5.75 5.65
C GLY A 232 -6.04 -7.02 4.79
N PRO A 233 -4.88 -7.19 4.13
CA PRO A 233 -4.55 -8.48 3.53
C PRO A 233 -4.60 -9.58 4.60
N THR A 234 -5.03 -10.79 4.23
CA THR A 234 -4.81 -11.98 5.06
C THR A 234 -3.35 -12.08 5.44
N ARG A 235 -3.04 -12.69 6.60
CA ARG A 235 -1.65 -12.98 7.00
C ARG A 235 -0.89 -13.67 5.87
N GLY A 236 -1.59 -14.44 5.03
CA GLY A 236 -1.14 -15.12 3.81
C GLY A 236 -0.77 -14.23 2.62
N MET A 237 -1.28 -13.00 2.54
CA MET A 237 -1.34 -12.19 1.30
C MET A 237 -1.94 -12.98 0.12
N VAL A 238 -2.85 -13.90 0.41
CA VAL A 238 -3.53 -14.77 -0.59
C VAL A 238 -4.97 -14.33 -0.85
N GLY A 239 -5.44 -13.36 -0.08
CA GLY A 239 -6.79 -12.81 -0.08
C GLY A 239 -6.92 -11.78 1.04
N PHE A 240 -8.14 -11.38 1.35
CA PHE A 240 -8.46 -10.35 2.34
C PHE A 240 -9.06 -10.98 3.59
N THR A 241 -8.73 -10.47 4.78
CA THR A 241 -9.51 -10.89 5.95
C THR A 241 -10.90 -10.31 5.80
N GLU A 242 -11.98 -11.05 5.99
CA GLU A 242 -13.23 -10.39 6.37
C GLU A 242 -13.09 -10.03 7.85
N GLU A 243 -12.41 -8.92 8.17
CA GLU A 243 -12.54 -8.42 9.54
C GLU A 243 -13.91 -7.75 9.68
N PRO A 244 -14.66 -8.08 10.75
CA PRO A 244 -15.97 -7.51 10.99
C PRO A 244 -15.87 -5.99 11.05
N HIS A 245 -16.96 -5.31 10.69
CA HIS A 245 -17.15 -3.86 10.75
C HIS A 245 -16.65 -3.28 12.07
N ARG A 246 -15.35 -3.06 12.19
CA ARG A 246 -14.84 -2.13 13.16
C ARG A 246 -15.20 -0.78 12.59
N PRO A 247 -15.77 0.14 13.38
CA PRO A 247 -15.88 1.50 12.95
C PRO A 247 -14.46 1.95 12.63
N GLN A 248 -14.12 1.98 11.34
CA GLN A 248 -12.88 2.61 10.93
C GLN A 248 -13.03 4.03 11.47
N GLN A 249 -12.05 4.46 12.26
CA GLN A 249 -12.06 5.85 12.72
C GLN A 249 -12.22 6.70 11.46
N ARG A 250 -13.33 7.45 11.39
CA ARG A 250 -13.64 8.31 10.25
C ARG A 250 -12.37 9.07 9.90
N GLN A 251 -11.88 8.84 8.69
CA GLN A 251 -10.62 9.45 8.28
C GLN A 251 -10.82 10.96 8.30
N ARG A 252 -10.01 11.66 9.11
CA ARG A 252 -10.07 13.13 9.17
C ARG A 252 -9.46 13.79 7.94
N GLN A 253 -8.69 13.03 7.15
CA GLN A 253 -7.98 13.49 5.97
C GLN A 253 -8.00 12.41 4.89
N PRO A 254 -8.08 12.80 3.61
CA PRO A 254 -8.06 11.84 2.51
C PRO A 254 -6.70 11.17 2.35
N HIS A 255 -6.71 9.97 1.77
CA HIS A 255 -5.58 9.47 1.01
C HIS A 255 -5.39 10.33 -0.22
N VAL A 256 -4.20 10.90 -0.38
CA VAL A 256 -3.92 11.80 -1.51
C VAL A 256 -3.11 11.03 -2.54
N ILE A 257 -3.70 10.85 -3.73
CA ILE A 257 -3.00 10.30 -4.90
C ILE A 257 -2.86 11.43 -5.92
N ARG A 258 -1.63 11.72 -6.33
CA ARG A 258 -1.31 12.76 -7.31
C ARG A 258 -0.68 12.10 -8.53
N ALA A 259 -1.24 12.35 -9.69
CA ALA A 259 -0.67 11.99 -10.98
C ALA A 259 -0.30 13.27 -11.73
N GLU A 260 0.94 13.33 -12.19
CA GLU A 260 1.51 14.42 -12.98
C GLU A 260 2.17 13.84 -14.24
N GLU A 261 1.80 14.32 -15.43
CA GLU A 261 2.32 13.79 -16.70
C GLU A 261 2.21 12.24 -16.81
N SER A 262 1.16 11.65 -16.22
CA SER A 262 1.06 10.21 -16.01
C SER A 262 -0.21 9.61 -16.62
N THR A 263 -0.17 8.31 -16.91
CA THR A 263 -1.31 7.54 -17.41
C THR A 263 -1.79 6.59 -16.33
N LEU A 264 -3.07 6.68 -16.00
CA LEU A 264 -3.72 5.85 -14.99
C LEU A 264 -4.88 5.07 -15.59
N GLU A 265 -4.94 3.76 -15.35
CA GLU A 265 -6.06 2.93 -15.77
C GLU A 265 -6.68 2.16 -14.60
N GLY A 266 -7.99 2.31 -14.46
CA GLY A 266 -8.82 1.61 -13.50
C GLY A 266 -9.63 2.51 -12.57
N ASP A 267 -10.52 1.90 -11.80
CA ASP A 267 -11.48 2.54 -10.92
C ASP A 267 -10.86 3.02 -9.61
N VAL A 268 -11.37 4.13 -9.11
CA VAL A 268 -11.12 4.64 -7.77
C VAL A 268 -12.28 4.23 -6.88
N LEU A 269 -11.98 3.42 -5.87
CA LEU A 269 -12.96 2.91 -4.92
C LEU A 269 -12.59 3.32 -3.49
N ALA A 270 -13.41 4.18 -2.89
CA ALA A 270 -13.46 4.33 -1.44
C ALA A 270 -14.35 3.23 -0.86
N ALA A 271 -13.72 2.21 -0.27
CA ALA A 271 -14.36 1.03 0.28
C ALA A 271 -14.33 1.02 1.81
N GLY A 272 -15.50 0.87 2.42
CA GLY A 272 -15.66 0.78 3.87
C GLY A 272 -15.96 2.13 4.52
N ASP A 273 -16.56 2.04 5.70
CA ASP A 273 -17.11 3.20 6.40
C ASP A 273 -16.04 4.26 6.69
N GLY A 274 -16.32 5.51 6.32
CA GLY A 274 -15.41 6.64 6.55
C GLY A 274 -14.11 6.62 5.74
N SER A 275 -13.97 5.75 4.72
CA SER A 275 -12.85 5.76 3.78
C SER A 275 -12.87 7.00 2.89
N TRP A 276 -11.72 7.62 2.64
CA TRP A 276 -11.69 8.85 1.84
C TRP A 276 -10.48 8.91 0.90
N VAL A 277 -10.75 9.01 -0.40
CA VAL A 277 -9.76 9.21 -1.45
C VAL A 277 -9.84 10.62 -2.03
N HIS A 278 -8.69 11.25 -2.25
CA HIS A 278 -8.56 12.42 -3.11
C HIS A 278 -7.60 12.10 -4.25
N LEU A 279 -8.16 11.87 -5.44
CA LEU A 279 -7.40 11.72 -6.67
C LEU A 279 -7.20 13.09 -7.32
N ARG A 280 -5.94 13.41 -7.64
CA ARG A 280 -5.54 14.62 -8.35
C ARG A 280 -4.83 14.23 -9.64
N VAL A 281 -5.47 14.50 -10.77
CA VAL A 281 -4.96 14.24 -12.12
C VAL A 281 -4.51 15.58 -12.70
N MET A 282 -3.21 15.74 -12.91
CA MET A 282 -2.58 17.05 -13.12
C MET A 282 -1.58 17.03 -14.27
N ASN A 283 -1.29 18.22 -14.81
CA ASN A 283 -0.20 18.47 -15.77
C ASN A 283 -0.17 17.46 -16.94
N GLY A 284 -1.24 17.40 -17.74
CA GLY A 284 -1.27 16.51 -18.90
C GLY A 284 -1.54 15.03 -18.58
N SER A 285 -1.85 14.69 -17.31
CA SER A 285 -2.16 13.31 -16.95
C SER A 285 -3.50 12.88 -17.51
N THR A 286 -3.63 11.58 -17.75
CA THR A 286 -4.87 10.95 -18.20
C THR A 286 -5.29 9.88 -17.20
N TRP A 287 -6.60 9.79 -16.96
CA TRP A 287 -7.18 8.72 -16.16
C TRP A 287 -8.35 8.08 -16.90
N VAL A 288 -8.32 6.76 -17.07
CA VAL A 288 -9.42 5.97 -17.62
C VAL A 288 -10.00 5.12 -16.49
N GLY A 289 -11.27 5.33 -16.13
CA GLY A 289 -11.89 4.60 -15.02
C GLY A 289 -13.15 5.26 -14.46
N THR A 290 -13.66 4.73 -13.36
CA THR A 290 -14.81 5.27 -12.63
C THR A 290 -14.47 5.60 -11.17
N ALA A 291 -15.12 6.62 -10.60
CA ALA A 291 -15.07 6.89 -9.16
C ALA A 291 -16.30 6.30 -8.47
N ALA A 292 -16.08 5.43 -7.48
CA ALA A 292 -17.12 4.77 -6.73
C ALA A 292 -16.86 4.84 -5.22
N GLN A 293 -17.94 4.80 -4.44
CA GLN A 293 -17.93 4.83 -2.99
C GLN A 293 -18.82 3.72 -2.44
N SER A 294 -18.36 3.04 -1.39
CA SER A 294 -19.09 1.97 -0.72
C SER A 294 -18.84 2.01 0.78
N GLY A 295 -19.89 1.85 1.58
CA GLY A 295 -19.84 2.02 3.04
C GLY A 295 -20.25 3.43 3.47
N GLU A 296 -20.71 3.54 4.70
CA GLU A 296 -21.28 4.78 5.25
C GLU A 296 -20.19 5.86 5.39
N GLY A 297 -20.44 7.04 4.83
CA GLY A 297 -19.50 8.16 4.89
C GLY A 297 -18.18 7.92 4.13
N SER A 298 -18.15 6.92 3.23
CA SER A 298 -17.08 6.80 2.23
C SER A 298 -17.15 7.95 1.23
N MET A 299 -15.98 8.43 0.76
CA MET A 299 -15.89 9.66 -0.03
C MET A 299 -14.80 9.57 -1.10
N VAL A 300 -15.11 10.04 -2.30
CA VAL A 300 -14.12 10.26 -3.37
C VAL A 300 -14.13 11.73 -3.80
N ASP A 301 -12.98 12.37 -3.72
CA ASP A 301 -12.73 13.68 -4.32
C ASP A 301 -11.88 13.52 -5.58
N VAL A 302 -12.27 14.21 -6.65
CA VAL A 302 -11.53 14.25 -7.92
C VAL A 302 -11.14 15.68 -8.23
N SER A 303 -9.90 15.90 -8.67
CA SER A 303 -9.43 17.18 -9.16
C SER A 303 -8.64 17.01 -10.44
N LEU A 304 -9.04 17.75 -11.47
CA LEU A 304 -8.42 17.74 -12.81
C LEU A 304 -7.83 19.12 -13.10
N THR A 305 -6.61 19.21 -13.64
CA THR A 305 -6.13 20.48 -14.22
C THR A 305 -6.71 20.71 -15.61
N ALA A 306 -6.61 21.94 -16.13
CA ALA A 306 -7.06 22.28 -17.48
C ALA A 306 -6.44 21.41 -18.60
N THR A 307 -5.25 20.86 -18.35
CA THR A 307 -4.50 20.03 -19.31
C THR A 307 -4.68 18.54 -19.12
N SER A 308 -5.40 18.11 -18.08
CA SER A 308 -5.58 16.69 -17.75
C SER A 308 -6.94 16.19 -18.18
N SER A 309 -7.07 14.90 -18.45
CA SER A 309 -8.32 14.30 -18.90
C SER A 309 -8.76 13.09 -18.06
N TRP A 310 -10.08 12.88 -18.03
CA TRP A 310 -10.72 11.71 -17.47
C TRP A 310 -11.64 11.09 -18.52
N THR A 311 -11.42 9.81 -18.83
CA THR A 311 -12.34 9.01 -19.64
C THR A 311 -13.10 8.04 -18.73
N MET A 312 -14.42 8.23 -18.64
CA MET A 312 -15.27 7.45 -17.75
C MET A 312 -15.58 6.08 -18.35
N THR A 313 -15.61 5.05 -17.49
CA THR A 313 -15.94 3.67 -17.85
C THR A 313 -17.26 3.18 -17.24
N GLY A 314 -17.97 4.06 -16.53
CA GLY A 314 -19.19 3.77 -15.79
C GLY A 314 -19.66 5.01 -15.03
N ASP A 315 -20.89 4.95 -14.51
CA ASP A 315 -21.46 6.02 -13.68
C ASP A 315 -20.59 6.26 -12.45
N ALA A 316 -20.33 7.53 -12.16
CA ALA A 316 -19.37 7.93 -11.13
C ALA A 316 -20.04 8.76 -10.04
N HIS A 317 -19.60 8.55 -8.80
CA HIS A 317 -20.02 9.32 -7.63
C HIS A 317 -18.81 9.96 -6.97
N VAL A 318 -18.79 11.30 -6.94
CA VAL A 318 -17.74 12.07 -6.27
C VAL A 318 -18.35 13.04 -5.28
N ARG A 319 -17.78 13.13 -4.08
CA ARG A 319 -18.19 14.15 -3.11
C ARG A 319 -17.71 15.54 -3.54
N ARG A 320 -16.54 15.63 -4.17
CA ARG A 320 -16.01 16.90 -4.66
C ARG A 320 -15.44 16.71 -6.06
N LEU A 321 -15.93 17.51 -6.99
CA LEU A 321 -15.34 17.68 -8.31
C LEU A 321 -14.66 19.05 -8.37
N ARG A 322 -13.40 19.09 -8.79
CA ARG A 322 -12.71 20.35 -9.10
C ARG A 322 -12.10 20.28 -10.49
N LEU A 323 -12.44 21.24 -11.32
CA LEU A 323 -11.94 21.37 -12.68
C LEU A 323 -11.07 22.62 -12.76
N GLY A 324 -9.86 22.49 -13.27
CA GLY A 324 -8.93 23.59 -13.52
C GLY A 324 -9.15 24.29 -14.85
N GLY A 325 -10.08 23.80 -15.67
CA GLY A 325 -10.48 24.35 -16.97
C GLY A 325 -11.93 24.01 -17.26
N ASP A 326 -12.29 24.02 -18.53
CA ASP A 326 -13.65 23.71 -18.97
C ASP A 326 -14.00 22.23 -18.72
N VAL A 327 -15.29 21.92 -18.87
CA VAL A 327 -15.86 20.56 -18.85
C VAL A 327 -15.30 19.56 -19.88
N PRO A 328 -14.75 19.91 -21.07
CA PRO A 328 -14.40 18.93 -22.09
C PRO A 328 -13.24 17.99 -21.70
N ASN A 329 -12.62 18.24 -20.55
CA ASN A 329 -11.62 17.37 -19.95
C ASN A 329 -12.20 16.05 -19.41
N ILE A 330 -13.52 15.90 -19.38
CA ILE A 330 -14.20 14.66 -18.99
C ILE A 330 -14.91 14.09 -20.21
N ASP A 331 -14.42 12.98 -20.74
CA ASP A 331 -15.17 12.15 -21.68
C ASP A 331 -16.00 11.14 -20.90
N SER A 332 -17.30 11.40 -20.84
CA SER A 332 -18.27 10.57 -20.10
C SER A 332 -18.60 9.25 -20.78
N ARG A 333 -18.36 9.10 -22.09
CA ARG A 333 -18.78 7.92 -22.87
C ARG A 333 -20.24 7.50 -22.66
N GLY A 334 -21.13 8.44 -22.35
CA GLY A 334 -22.57 8.22 -22.14
C GLY A 334 -22.97 8.00 -20.68
N PHE A 335 -22.00 7.95 -19.74
CA PHE A 335 -22.24 7.74 -18.32
C PHE A 335 -22.59 9.02 -17.55
N ILE A 336 -23.13 8.87 -16.35
CA ILE A 336 -23.52 9.97 -15.48
C ILE A 336 -22.48 10.20 -14.38
N LEU A 337 -22.07 11.45 -14.19
CA LEU A 337 -21.21 11.88 -13.09
C LEU A 337 -22.04 12.60 -12.03
N TYR A 338 -22.23 11.98 -10.87
CA TYR A 338 -22.88 12.60 -9.72
C TYR A 338 -21.86 13.34 -8.87
N TYR A 339 -22.14 14.59 -8.52
CA TYR A 339 -21.26 15.39 -7.66
C TYR A 339 -22.01 16.28 -6.67
N ASN A 340 -21.44 16.56 -5.49
CA ASN A 340 -22.04 17.50 -4.54
C ASN A 340 -21.77 18.95 -4.96
N ALA A 341 -22.83 19.70 -5.29
CA ALA A 341 -22.73 21.05 -5.80
C ALA A 341 -22.10 22.03 -4.80
N THR A 342 -22.56 21.99 -3.55
CA THR A 342 -22.11 22.88 -2.47
C THR A 342 -20.63 22.69 -2.19
N ILE A 343 -20.17 21.45 -2.12
CA ILE A 343 -18.77 21.11 -1.83
C ILE A 343 -17.85 21.41 -3.03
N SER A 344 -18.37 21.23 -4.25
CA SER A 344 -17.62 21.45 -5.49
C SER A 344 -17.59 22.92 -5.89
N GLY A 345 -18.50 23.75 -5.36
CA GLY A 345 -18.66 25.14 -5.78
C GLY A 345 -19.19 25.27 -7.21
N MET A 346 -19.93 24.26 -7.69
CA MET A 346 -20.46 24.16 -9.05
C MET A 346 -21.93 23.77 -8.96
N ALA A 347 -22.86 24.56 -9.50
CA ALA A 347 -24.29 24.25 -9.44
C ALA A 347 -24.80 23.72 -10.79
N GLY A 348 -25.83 22.88 -10.75
CA GLY A 348 -26.62 22.49 -11.92
C GLY A 348 -26.29 21.13 -12.52
N THR A 349 -26.79 20.92 -13.74
CA THR A 349 -26.50 19.74 -14.56
C THR A 349 -25.95 20.23 -15.89
N PHE A 350 -24.89 19.61 -16.37
CA PHE A 350 -24.27 19.97 -17.64
C PHE A 350 -23.93 18.73 -18.45
N ASP A 351 -24.02 18.86 -19.77
CA ASP A 351 -23.70 17.78 -20.68
C ASP A 351 -22.18 17.60 -20.76
N LEU A 352 -21.75 16.35 -20.79
CA LEU A 352 -20.35 15.97 -20.88
C LEU A 352 -20.04 15.52 -22.31
N PRO A 353 -18.82 15.75 -22.82
CA PRO A 353 -18.32 15.01 -23.97
C PRO A 353 -18.57 13.52 -23.83
N GLY A 354 -18.80 12.83 -24.95
CA GLY A 354 -19.16 11.41 -24.95
C GLY A 354 -20.65 11.14 -24.74
N GLY A 355 -21.49 12.16 -24.53
CA GLY A 355 -22.96 12.04 -24.55
C GLY A 355 -23.63 11.82 -23.19
N GLY A 356 -22.85 11.75 -22.12
CA GLY A 356 -23.33 11.67 -20.74
C GLY A 356 -23.54 13.04 -20.09
N ARG A 357 -23.73 13.07 -18.78
CA ARG A 357 -24.05 14.30 -18.03
C ARG A 357 -23.43 14.32 -16.65
N ALA A 358 -23.05 15.49 -16.16
CA ALA A 358 -22.70 15.69 -14.76
C ALA A 358 -23.90 16.29 -14.03
N VAL A 359 -24.34 15.65 -12.95
CA VAL A 359 -25.55 15.98 -12.19
C VAL A 359 -25.15 16.38 -10.78
N ALA A 360 -25.45 17.63 -10.41
CA ALA A 360 -25.43 18.06 -9.02
C ALA A 360 -26.45 17.28 -8.19
N VAL A 361 -25.99 16.73 -7.07
CA VAL A 361 -26.83 16.06 -6.07
C VAL A 361 -26.48 16.56 -4.67
N ASP A 362 -27.46 16.58 -3.76
CA ASP A 362 -27.19 16.77 -2.34
C ASP A 362 -26.75 15.43 -1.74
N MET A 363 -25.43 15.22 -1.65
CA MET A 363 -24.81 14.05 -1.00
C MET A 363 -24.38 14.34 0.43
#